data_AF-A0A428U6K2-F1
#
_entry.id   AF-A0A428U6K2-F1
#
_cell.length_a   1.000
_cell.length_b   1.000
_cell.length_c   1.000
_cell.angle_alpha   90.00
_cell.angle_beta   90.00
_cell.angle_gamma   90.00
#
_symmetry.space_group_name_H-M   'P 1'
#
loop_
_entity.id
_entity.type
_entity.pdbx_description
1 polymer ?
#
loop_
_entity_poly.entity_id
_entity_poly.type
_entity_poly.pdbx_seq_one_letter_code
_entity_poly.pdbx_strand_id
1 'polypeptide(L)'
;MTQPNSQPDLELNPLGEDTEEEEEDPDLPLIMPNANAAAPAPVPKPRWLDPRPSRWWSRWTSSPIVQRLWEKTKDILRPRFTWRYVLCSVVGVYVLYCFVTWQPFFSSALPAYSGPHHVGAIDLEIPLDKPKRISETVLRGSREPAFELESVLFTLYYPAVKGARSKQSLHPWVPRPLSLTAQGYARAAGVDNFIMRPIFTFALWLLVGGIKIPARVDVPIFGSNLEGTDADGEKVSRHDLFPRKRQLTDRLHTLPR
;
A
#
# COMPACT_ATOMS: atom_id res chain seq x y z
N MET A 1 -28.19 56.37 -8.16
CA MET A 1 -27.06 55.67 -8.79
C MET A 1 -27.46 54.20 -8.94
N THR A 2 -28.00 53.78 -10.10
CA THR A 2 -27.28 53.04 -11.18
C THR A 2 -26.55 51.81 -10.66
N GLN A 3 -26.72 50.56 -11.11
CA GLN A 3 -27.54 49.85 -12.10
C GLN A 3 -27.49 48.34 -11.70
N PRO A 4 -28.36 47.46 -12.24
CA PRO A 4 -28.63 46.11 -11.74
C PRO A 4 -27.92 44.96 -12.49
N ASN A 5 -27.94 43.81 -11.81
CA ASN A 5 -28.00 42.41 -12.27
C ASN A 5 -27.93 42.15 -13.80
N SER A 6 -26.83 41.57 -14.26
CA SER A 6 -26.65 41.07 -15.63
C SER A 6 -26.92 39.56 -15.68
N GLN A 7 -28.13 39.17 -16.10
CA GLN A 7 -28.35 37.86 -16.70
C GLN A 7 -27.99 37.93 -18.19
N PRO A 8 -27.38 36.88 -18.76
CA PRO A 8 -27.14 36.81 -20.20
C PRO A 8 -28.42 36.42 -20.92
N ASP A 9 -28.96 37.34 -21.71
CA ASP A 9 -30.05 37.09 -22.66
C ASP A 9 -29.52 36.19 -23.79
N LEU A 10 -30.08 34.99 -23.85
CA LEU A 10 -29.79 33.96 -24.85
C LEU A 10 -30.73 34.18 -26.04
N GLU A 11 -30.41 35.14 -26.92
CA GLU A 11 -31.18 35.33 -28.16
C GLU A 11 -30.82 34.25 -29.19
N LEU A 12 -31.75 33.34 -29.42
CA LEU A 12 -31.72 32.35 -30.51
C LEU A 12 -32.40 32.98 -31.72
N ASN A 13 -31.62 33.40 -32.73
CA ASN A 13 -32.18 33.80 -34.01
C ASN A 13 -32.77 32.58 -34.73
N PRO A 14 -34.03 32.63 -35.18
CA PRO A 14 -34.67 31.53 -35.87
C PRO A 14 -34.12 31.36 -37.30
N LEU A 15 -34.01 30.08 -37.69
CA LEU A 15 -33.94 29.57 -39.07
C LEU A 15 -34.94 30.34 -39.95
N GLY A 16 -34.60 30.83 -41.14
CA GLY A 16 -33.87 30.13 -42.19
C GLY A 16 -34.89 29.60 -43.18
N GLU A 17 -35.47 30.49 -43.97
CA GLU A 17 -36.24 30.19 -45.18
C GLU A 17 -36.29 31.50 -45.96
N ASP A 18 -35.58 31.54 -47.10
CA ASP A 18 -35.90 32.33 -48.28
C ASP A 18 -35.01 31.76 -49.39
N THR A 19 -35.63 30.85 -50.13
CA THR A 19 -35.15 30.29 -51.39
C THR A 19 -35.19 31.40 -52.43
N GLU A 20 -34.03 31.87 -52.88
CA GLU A 20 -33.91 32.46 -54.21
C GLU A 20 -32.73 31.81 -54.93
N GLU A 21 -33.08 31.27 -56.08
CA GLU A 21 -32.30 30.49 -57.01
C GLU A 21 -31.20 31.39 -57.62
N GLU A 22 -29.93 31.13 -57.33
CA GLU A 22 -28.82 31.70 -58.09
C GLU A 22 -28.28 30.65 -59.07
N GLU A 23 -28.60 30.93 -60.32
CA GLU A 23 -28.25 30.25 -61.55
C GLU A 23 -26.72 30.19 -61.72
N GLU A 24 -26.18 28.98 -61.88
CA GLU A 24 -24.77 28.68 -62.16
C GLU A 24 -24.38 29.20 -63.56
N ASP A 25 -23.66 30.32 -63.66
CA ASP A 25 -23.04 30.80 -64.90
C ASP A 25 -21.50 30.67 -64.82
N PRO A 26 -20.87 29.69 -65.51
CA PRO A 26 -19.48 29.30 -65.28
C PRO A 26 -18.42 30.09 -66.07
N ASP A 27 -18.63 31.36 -66.44
CA ASP A 27 -17.69 32.10 -67.29
C ASP A 27 -17.49 33.61 -66.94
N LEU A 28 -17.37 33.96 -65.64
CA LEU A 28 -17.03 35.34 -65.23
C LEU A 28 -15.53 35.53 -64.89
N PRO A 29 -14.84 36.55 -65.47
CA PRO A 29 -13.40 36.72 -65.39
C PRO A 29 -12.91 37.31 -64.06
N LEU A 30 -11.73 36.84 -63.62
CA LEU A 30 -10.96 37.29 -62.45
C LEU A 30 -10.79 38.82 -62.39
N ILE A 31 -11.53 39.47 -61.50
CA ILE A 31 -11.32 40.88 -61.12
C ILE A 31 -10.04 40.94 -60.26
N MET A 32 -8.93 41.36 -60.86
CA MET A 32 -7.76 41.83 -60.11
C MET A 32 -7.97 43.28 -59.65
N PRO A 33 -7.77 43.62 -58.37
CA PRO A 33 -7.84 45.00 -57.94
C PRO A 33 -6.62 45.81 -58.44
N ASN A 34 -6.97 46.94 -59.02
CA ASN A 34 -6.18 47.94 -59.73
C ASN A 34 -4.99 48.52 -58.92
N ALA A 35 -3.84 48.69 -59.59
CA ALA A 35 -2.54 49.03 -58.99
C ALA A 35 -2.36 50.50 -58.54
N ASN A 36 -3.41 51.33 -58.57
CA ASN A 36 -3.32 52.77 -58.25
C ASN A 36 -4.36 53.26 -57.21
N ALA A 37 -4.95 52.37 -56.42
CA ALA A 37 -5.76 52.76 -55.27
C ALA A 37 -4.87 52.95 -54.02
N ALA A 38 -5.02 54.10 -53.37
CA ALA A 38 -4.30 54.49 -52.16
C ALA A 38 -4.23 53.35 -51.11
N ALA A 39 -3.06 53.21 -50.50
CA ALA A 39 -2.72 52.15 -49.55
C ALA A 39 -3.87 51.86 -48.55
N PRO A 40 -4.41 50.63 -48.52
CA PRO A 40 -5.38 50.26 -47.50
C PRO A 40 -4.68 50.16 -46.14
N ALA A 41 -5.32 50.70 -45.10
CA ALA A 41 -4.84 50.67 -43.73
C ALA A 41 -4.48 49.23 -43.29
N PRO A 42 -3.43 49.04 -42.46
CA PRO A 42 -3.01 47.71 -42.04
C PRO A 42 -4.14 47.02 -41.27
N VAL A 43 -4.54 45.86 -41.77
CA VAL A 43 -5.56 45.00 -41.16
C VAL A 43 -5.16 44.71 -39.71
N PRO A 44 -6.04 44.93 -38.71
CA PRO A 44 -5.68 44.69 -37.31
C PRO A 44 -5.38 43.21 -37.10
N LYS A 45 -4.11 42.91 -36.78
CA LYS A 45 -3.66 41.55 -36.48
C LYS A 45 -4.46 41.01 -35.28
N PRO A 46 -5.10 39.84 -35.39
CA PRO A 46 -5.93 39.33 -34.31
C PRO A 46 -5.08 38.92 -33.10
N ARG A 47 -5.56 39.29 -31.92
CA ARG A 47 -4.88 39.21 -30.61
C ARG A 47 -4.43 37.80 -30.19
N TRP A 48 -4.91 36.77 -30.88
CA TRP A 48 -4.53 35.37 -30.65
C TRP A 48 -3.21 34.96 -31.32
N LEU A 49 -2.63 35.79 -32.20
CA LEU A 49 -1.40 35.46 -32.93
C LEU A 49 -0.11 35.87 -32.19
N ASP A 50 -0.23 36.37 -30.96
CA ASP A 50 0.92 36.67 -30.10
C ASP A 50 1.15 35.53 -29.10
N PRO A 51 2.28 34.80 -29.15
CA PRO A 51 2.64 33.85 -28.12
C PRO A 51 3.06 34.65 -26.88
N ARG A 52 2.10 35.03 -26.03
CA ARG A 52 2.42 35.57 -24.70
C ARG A 52 2.84 34.39 -23.81
N PRO A 53 4.12 34.25 -23.44
CA PRO A 53 4.49 33.25 -22.43
C PRO A 53 3.76 33.59 -21.13
N SER A 54 3.22 32.56 -20.49
CA SER A 54 2.43 32.70 -19.27
C SER A 54 3.23 33.45 -18.20
N ARG A 55 2.69 34.57 -17.72
CA ARG A 55 3.31 35.45 -16.71
C ARG A 55 3.61 34.76 -15.38
N TRP A 56 3.04 33.58 -15.14
CA TRP A 56 3.22 32.83 -13.90
C TRP A 56 4.57 32.10 -13.86
N TRP A 57 5.00 31.49 -14.98
CA TRP A 57 6.27 30.76 -15.04
C TRP A 57 7.48 31.70 -15.03
N SER A 58 7.38 32.90 -15.61
CA SER A 58 8.49 33.86 -15.70
C SER A 58 8.81 34.58 -14.38
N ARG A 59 7.87 34.65 -13.42
CA ARG A 59 8.16 35.23 -12.09
C ARG A 59 8.93 34.30 -11.17
N TRP A 60 8.77 32.97 -11.31
CA TRP A 60 9.52 32.00 -10.50
C TRP A 60 10.95 31.80 -11.00
N THR A 61 11.20 31.87 -12.31
CA THR A 61 12.55 31.70 -12.88
C THR A 61 13.44 32.94 -12.79
N SER A 62 12.87 34.11 -12.52
CA SER A 62 13.60 35.41 -12.57
C SER A 62 14.06 35.92 -11.21
N SER A 63 13.90 35.15 -10.12
CA SER A 63 14.41 35.59 -8.83
C SER A 63 15.94 35.40 -8.76
N PRO A 64 16.70 36.39 -8.26
CA PRO A 64 18.17 36.31 -8.17
C PRO A 64 18.63 35.18 -7.23
N ILE A 65 17.75 34.77 -6.31
CA ILE A 65 17.97 33.64 -5.39
C ILE A 65 17.89 32.31 -6.15
N VAL A 66 16.87 32.13 -7.00
CA VAL A 66 16.73 30.94 -7.84
C VAL A 66 17.86 30.86 -8.86
N GLN A 67 18.31 31.98 -9.43
CA GLN A 67 19.46 32.00 -10.33
C GLN A 67 20.77 31.60 -9.63
N ARG A 68 21.03 32.10 -8.41
CA ARG A 68 22.20 31.68 -7.61
C ARG A 68 22.15 30.21 -7.20
N LEU A 69 20.95 29.70 -6.90
CA LEU A 69 20.75 28.28 -6.65
C LEU A 69 21.01 27.46 -7.92
N TRP A 70 20.50 27.91 -9.07
CA TRP A 70 20.64 27.24 -10.36
C TRP A 70 22.10 27.13 -10.82
N GLU A 71 22.87 28.20 -10.67
CA GLU A 71 24.30 28.20 -11.03
C GLU A 71 25.11 27.28 -10.09
N LYS A 72 24.87 27.32 -8.77
CA LYS A 72 25.49 26.35 -7.85
C LYS A 72 25.08 24.91 -8.13
N THR A 73 23.83 24.68 -8.52
CA THR A 73 23.37 23.34 -8.90
C THR A 73 23.97 22.87 -10.20
N LYS A 74 24.24 23.74 -11.20
CA LYS A 74 24.92 23.34 -12.46
C LYS A 74 26.35 22.90 -12.23
N ASP A 75 27.08 23.55 -11.32
CA ASP A 75 28.46 23.15 -11.01
C ASP A 75 28.51 21.84 -10.21
N ILE A 76 27.50 21.58 -9.38
CA ILE A 76 27.31 20.31 -8.66
C ILE A 76 26.74 19.20 -9.58
N LEU A 77 25.93 19.58 -10.58
CA LEU A 77 25.38 18.69 -11.60
C LEU A 77 26.27 18.57 -12.84
N ARG A 78 27.48 19.13 -12.87
CA ARG A 78 28.47 18.79 -13.91
C ARG A 78 28.81 17.31 -13.72
N PRO A 79 28.18 16.39 -14.48
CA PRO A 79 28.35 14.99 -14.24
C PRO A 79 29.69 14.67 -14.87
N ARG A 80 30.72 14.51 -14.04
CA ARG A 80 31.77 13.59 -14.42
C ARG A 80 31.05 12.26 -14.54
N PHE A 81 30.76 11.86 -15.79
CA PHE A 81 30.02 10.66 -16.18
C PHE A 81 30.86 9.40 -15.88
N THR A 82 31.45 9.37 -14.70
CA THR A 82 32.13 8.22 -14.15
C THR A 82 31.02 7.21 -13.88
N TRP A 83 31.15 6.01 -14.44
CA TRP A 83 30.15 4.94 -14.30
C TRP A 83 29.69 4.68 -12.86
N ARG A 84 30.55 4.98 -11.87
CA ARG A 84 30.22 4.97 -10.44
C ARG A 84 29.04 5.88 -10.06
N TYR A 85 28.95 7.09 -10.62
CA TYR A 85 27.84 8.02 -10.37
C TYR A 85 26.56 7.56 -11.06
N VAL A 86 26.65 7.01 -12.27
CA VAL A 86 25.50 6.43 -12.97
C VAL A 86 24.95 5.24 -12.16
N LEU A 87 25.83 4.35 -11.69
CA LEU A 87 25.43 3.22 -10.85
C LEU A 87 24.78 3.67 -9.54
N CYS A 88 25.41 4.61 -8.81
CA CYS A 88 24.85 5.14 -7.57
C CYS A 88 23.53 5.90 -7.78
N SER A 89 23.39 6.64 -8.87
CA SER A 89 22.15 7.36 -9.22
C SER A 89 21.03 6.39 -9.57
N VAL A 90 21.31 5.36 -10.37
CA VAL A 90 20.34 4.30 -10.70
C VAL A 90 19.88 3.58 -9.44
N VAL A 91 20.81 3.20 -8.55
CA VAL A 91 20.47 2.59 -7.26
C VAL A 91 19.65 3.56 -6.40
N GLY A 92 20.02 4.83 -6.31
CA GLY A 92 19.31 5.84 -5.53
C GLY A 92 17.88 6.10 -6.04
N VAL A 93 17.71 6.24 -7.36
CA VAL A 93 16.41 6.42 -8.02
C VAL A 93 15.55 5.17 -7.84
N TYR A 94 16.12 3.97 -7.96
CA TYR A 94 15.40 2.71 -7.72
C TYR A 94 14.95 2.57 -6.27
N VAL A 95 15.82 2.96 -5.32
CA VAL A 95 15.48 2.98 -3.89
C VAL A 95 14.35 3.97 -3.61
N LEU A 96 14.43 5.17 -4.19
CA LEU A 96 13.41 6.20 -4.06
C LEU A 96 12.09 5.78 -4.70
N TYR A 97 12.13 5.16 -5.89
CA TYR A 97 10.97 4.60 -6.57
C TYR A 97 10.22 3.60 -5.68
N CYS A 98 10.92 2.65 -5.08
CA CYS A 98 10.28 1.65 -4.22
C CYS A 98 9.86 2.20 -2.85
N PHE A 99 10.55 3.22 -2.34
CA PHE A 99 10.09 3.96 -1.15
C PHE A 99 8.76 4.67 -1.45
N VAL A 100 8.61 5.26 -2.63
CA VAL A 100 7.37 5.92 -3.07
C VAL A 100 6.26 4.90 -3.35
N THR A 101 6.58 3.74 -3.91
CA THR A 101 5.57 2.72 -4.26
C THR A 101 5.22 1.77 -3.12
N TRP A 102 5.84 1.91 -1.94
CA TRP A 102 5.65 1.02 -0.77
C TRP A 102 5.74 -0.47 -1.13
N GLN A 103 6.50 -0.81 -2.19
CA GLN A 103 6.63 -2.17 -2.68
C GLN A 103 7.91 -2.81 -2.15
N PRO A 104 7.84 -4.02 -1.60
CA PRO A 104 9.02 -4.79 -1.23
C PRO A 104 9.75 -5.23 -2.50
N PHE A 105 11.00 -4.81 -2.65
CA PHE A 105 11.79 -4.91 -3.88
C PHE A 105 11.97 -6.34 -4.43
N PHE A 106 11.97 -7.36 -3.57
CA PHE A 106 12.27 -8.75 -3.95
C PHE A 106 11.35 -9.80 -3.32
N SER A 107 10.30 -9.37 -2.62
CA SER A 107 9.48 -10.30 -1.87
C SER A 107 8.41 -10.91 -2.77
N SER A 108 8.66 -12.09 -3.33
CA SER A 108 7.59 -12.88 -3.94
C SER A 108 6.64 -13.40 -2.85
N ALA A 109 5.35 -13.39 -3.15
CA ALA A 109 4.39 -14.04 -2.26
C ALA A 109 4.73 -15.54 -2.17
N LEU A 110 4.55 -16.11 -0.97
CA LEU A 110 4.65 -17.56 -0.80
C LEU A 110 3.66 -18.24 -1.75
N PRO A 111 4.03 -19.39 -2.36
CA PRO A 111 3.15 -20.08 -3.29
C PRO A 111 1.82 -20.41 -2.61
N ALA A 112 0.73 -20.15 -3.33
CA ALA A 112 -0.60 -20.49 -2.83
C ALA A 112 -0.72 -22.01 -2.69
N TYR A 113 -1.41 -22.43 -1.63
CA TYR A 113 -1.70 -23.85 -1.41
C TYR A 113 -2.52 -24.41 -2.59
N SER A 114 -2.09 -25.54 -3.15
CA SER A 114 -2.69 -26.18 -4.32
C SER A 114 -3.80 -27.18 -3.99
N GLY A 115 -4.00 -27.50 -2.71
CA GLY A 115 -4.96 -28.53 -2.32
C GLY A 115 -6.41 -28.04 -2.28
N PRO A 116 -7.36 -28.97 -2.09
CA PRO A 116 -8.79 -28.69 -2.23
C PRO A 116 -9.37 -27.87 -1.07
N HIS A 117 -8.70 -27.78 0.07
CA HIS A 117 -9.19 -27.05 1.24
C HIS A 117 -8.45 -25.73 1.40
N HIS A 118 -9.13 -24.69 1.91
CA HIS A 118 -8.42 -23.52 2.38
C HIS A 118 -7.69 -23.86 3.69
N VAL A 119 -6.61 -23.13 3.98
CA VAL A 119 -5.82 -23.34 5.19
C VAL A 119 -6.05 -22.19 6.16
N GLY A 120 -6.42 -22.54 7.38
CA GLY A 120 -6.45 -21.66 8.53
C GLY A 120 -5.12 -21.70 9.29
N ALA A 121 -4.77 -20.61 9.96
CA ALA A 121 -3.65 -20.55 10.89
C ALA A 121 -4.13 -20.01 12.24
N ILE A 122 -3.60 -20.58 13.33
CA ILE A 122 -3.80 -20.10 14.69
C ILE A 122 -2.51 -20.27 15.50
N ASP A 123 -2.16 -19.27 16.29
CA ASP A 123 -1.03 -19.32 17.22
C ASP A 123 -1.51 -19.80 18.59
N LEU A 124 -0.90 -20.86 19.10
CA LEU A 124 -1.25 -21.47 20.38
C LEU A 124 -0.06 -21.40 21.32
N GLU A 125 -0.24 -20.72 22.45
CA GLU A 125 0.67 -20.76 23.59
C GLU A 125 0.09 -21.70 24.65
N ILE A 126 0.76 -22.81 24.91
CA ILE A 126 0.32 -23.83 25.86
C ILE A 126 1.33 -23.89 27.02
N PRO A 127 0.93 -23.56 28.26
CA PRO A 127 1.78 -23.74 29.42
C PRO A 127 1.97 -25.23 29.71
N LEU A 128 3.17 -25.62 30.14
CA LEU A 128 3.46 -26.95 30.64
C LEU A 128 3.07 -27.05 32.12
N ASP A 129 2.51 -28.19 32.51
CA ASP A 129 2.15 -28.45 33.92
C ASP A 129 3.35 -28.35 34.87
N LYS A 130 4.54 -28.67 34.36
CA LYS A 130 5.81 -28.59 35.08
C LYS A 130 6.88 -28.03 34.14
N PRO A 131 7.65 -27.00 34.55
CA PRO A 131 8.78 -26.51 33.78
C PRO A 131 9.77 -27.64 33.48
N LYS A 132 10.15 -27.78 32.22
CA LYS A 132 11.12 -28.79 31.79
C LYS A 132 12.46 -28.14 31.57
N ARG A 133 13.48 -28.57 32.33
CA ARG A 133 14.85 -28.15 32.12
C ARG A 133 15.39 -28.71 30.80
N ILE A 134 15.80 -27.85 29.88
CA ILE A 134 16.37 -28.25 28.58
C ILE A 134 17.87 -28.48 28.70
N SER A 135 18.57 -27.69 29.51
CA SER A 135 20.02 -27.79 29.67
C SER A 135 20.48 -27.66 31.11
N GLU A 136 21.64 -28.26 31.38
CA GLU A 136 22.29 -28.22 32.68
C GLU A 136 23.00 -26.88 32.96
N THR A 137 22.90 -25.90 32.04
CA THR A 137 23.58 -24.61 32.21
C THR A 137 22.86 -23.74 33.24
N VAL A 138 23.64 -23.05 34.07
CA VAL A 138 23.14 -22.19 35.15
C VAL A 138 23.56 -20.74 34.91
N LEU A 139 22.70 -19.81 35.30
CA LEU A 139 22.99 -18.38 35.28
C LEU A 139 24.13 -18.08 36.26
N ARG A 140 25.20 -17.39 35.80
CA ARG A 140 26.38 -17.10 36.64
C ARG A 140 26.06 -16.33 37.93
N GLY A 141 25.03 -15.48 37.92
CA GLY A 141 24.66 -14.63 39.07
C GLY A 141 23.70 -15.32 40.06
N SER A 142 22.70 -16.03 39.56
CA SER A 142 21.61 -16.58 40.37
C SER A 142 21.76 -18.09 40.68
N ARG A 143 22.63 -18.79 39.93
CA ARG A 143 22.72 -20.27 39.86
C ARG A 143 21.41 -20.98 39.48
N GLU A 144 20.38 -20.21 39.12
CA GLU A 144 19.16 -20.74 38.54
C GLU A 144 19.45 -21.38 37.17
N PRO A 145 18.70 -22.42 36.80
CA PRO A 145 18.78 -23.02 35.47
C PRO A 145 18.50 -21.96 34.39
N ALA A 146 19.42 -21.84 33.44
CA ALA A 146 19.37 -20.77 32.43
C ALA A 146 18.33 -21.01 31.33
N PHE A 147 17.91 -22.27 31.15
CA PHE A 147 16.97 -22.67 30.10
C PHE A 147 15.94 -23.65 30.66
N GLU A 148 14.88 -23.09 31.23
CA GLU A 148 13.65 -23.80 31.59
C GLU A 148 12.57 -23.51 30.56
N LEU A 149 11.90 -24.58 30.11
CA LEU A 149 10.75 -24.47 29.22
C LEU A 149 9.48 -24.44 30.05
N GLU A 150 8.82 -23.29 30.07
CA GLU A 150 7.56 -23.08 30.79
C GLU A 150 6.35 -23.23 29.87
N SER A 151 6.38 -22.60 28.70
CA SER A 151 5.32 -22.67 27.69
C SER A 151 5.88 -23.08 26.33
N VAL A 152 5.02 -23.67 25.51
CA VAL A 152 5.30 -24.00 24.11
C VAL A 152 4.42 -23.12 23.24
N LEU A 153 5.05 -22.41 22.30
CA LEU A 153 4.37 -21.64 21.27
C LEU A 153 4.49 -22.37 19.93
N PHE A 154 3.37 -22.65 19.28
CA PHE A 154 3.35 -23.18 17.91
C PHE A 154 2.20 -22.60 17.09
N THR A 155 2.45 -22.45 15.79
CA THR A 155 1.44 -22.05 14.81
C THR A 155 0.83 -23.30 14.17
N LEU A 156 -0.46 -23.53 14.40
CA LEU A 156 -1.19 -24.67 13.84
C LEU A 156 -1.82 -24.28 12.50
N TYR A 157 -1.51 -25.05 11.46
CA TYR A 157 -2.15 -24.95 10.15
C TYR A 157 -3.19 -26.05 10.00
N TYR A 158 -4.46 -25.67 9.80
CA TYR A 158 -5.58 -26.61 9.75
C TYR A 158 -6.46 -26.38 8.52
N PRO A 159 -7.19 -27.41 8.03
CA PRO A 159 -8.14 -27.23 6.96
C PRO A 159 -9.31 -26.36 7.43
N ALA A 160 -9.60 -25.32 6.67
CA ALA A 160 -10.67 -24.36 6.93
C ALA A 160 -11.84 -24.57 5.96
N VAL A 161 -13.02 -24.09 6.37
CA VAL A 161 -14.22 -24.11 5.52
C VAL A 161 -14.02 -23.27 4.25
N LYS A 162 -14.49 -23.80 3.11
CA LYS A 162 -14.42 -23.09 1.83
C LYS A 162 -15.20 -21.79 1.87
N GLY A 163 -14.59 -20.70 1.42
CA GLY A 163 -15.20 -19.37 1.43
C GLY A 163 -15.28 -18.66 2.79
N ALA A 164 -14.78 -19.26 3.88
CA ALA A 164 -14.71 -18.58 5.17
C ALA A 164 -13.83 -17.33 5.06
N ARG A 165 -14.41 -16.14 5.30
CA ARG A 165 -13.67 -14.89 5.35
C ARG A 165 -13.10 -14.70 6.75
N SER A 166 -11.79 -14.56 6.85
CA SER A 166 -11.17 -14.09 8.10
C SER A 166 -11.53 -12.63 8.32
N LYS A 167 -11.77 -12.25 9.58
CA LYS A 167 -11.90 -10.85 9.99
C LYS A 167 -10.55 -10.18 10.18
N GLN A 168 -9.47 -10.95 10.30
CA GLN A 168 -8.14 -10.47 10.60
C GLN A 168 -7.24 -10.46 9.36
N SER A 169 -6.17 -9.66 9.43
CA SER A 169 -5.15 -9.63 8.39
C SER A 169 -4.32 -10.93 8.40
N LEU A 170 -3.80 -11.31 7.23
CA LEU A 170 -2.88 -12.45 7.10
C LEU A 170 -1.65 -12.24 7.98
N HIS A 171 -1.16 -13.32 8.60
CA HIS A 171 0.07 -13.25 9.38
C HIS A 171 1.26 -12.87 8.49
N PRO A 172 2.08 -11.88 8.90
CA PRO A 172 3.33 -11.61 8.23
C PRO A 172 4.27 -12.80 8.42
N TRP A 173 5.10 -13.09 7.42
CA TRP A 173 6.04 -14.21 7.52
C TRP A 173 7.09 -14.01 8.63
N VAL A 174 7.45 -12.75 8.90
CA VAL A 174 8.28 -12.37 10.05
C VAL A 174 7.51 -11.42 10.95
N PRO A 175 7.49 -11.66 12.28
CA PRO A 175 6.79 -10.80 13.23
C PRO A 175 7.44 -9.41 13.27
N ARG A 176 6.61 -8.39 13.53
CA ARG A 176 7.07 -7.01 13.72
C ARG A 176 7.35 -6.77 15.21
N PRO A 177 8.36 -5.95 15.57
CA PRO A 177 9.21 -5.16 14.69
C PRO A 177 10.39 -5.95 14.09
N LEU A 178 10.68 -5.73 12.81
CA LEU A 178 11.78 -6.41 12.09
C LEU A 178 13.16 -6.14 12.71
N SER A 179 13.31 -5.05 13.45
CA SER A 179 14.55 -4.70 14.14
C SER A 179 14.95 -5.72 15.20
N LEU A 180 14.00 -6.30 15.91
CA LEU A 180 14.28 -7.30 16.95
C LEU A 180 14.72 -8.62 16.30
N THR A 181 14.04 -9.04 15.24
CA THR A 181 14.45 -10.21 14.45
C THR A 181 15.82 -9.99 13.80
N ALA A 182 16.06 -8.81 13.23
CA ALA A 182 17.34 -8.45 12.63
C ALA A 182 18.49 -8.43 13.66
N GLN A 183 18.24 -7.95 14.88
CA GLN A 183 19.20 -8.01 15.97
C GLN A 183 19.50 -9.46 16.36
N GLY A 184 18.48 -10.32 16.42
CA GLY A 184 18.65 -11.75 16.64
C GLY A 184 19.57 -12.39 15.59
N TYR A 185 19.34 -12.11 14.31
CA TYR A 185 20.19 -12.59 13.23
C TYR A 185 21.61 -12.01 13.27
N ALA A 186 21.77 -10.71 13.56
CA ALA A 186 23.08 -10.09 13.70
C ALA A 186 23.88 -10.70 14.86
N ARG A 187 23.21 -11.01 15.98
CA ARG A 187 23.81 -11.69 17.14
C ARG A 187 24.17 -13.13 16.83
N ALA A 188 23.33 -13.85 16.08
CA ALA A 188 23.62 -15.20 15.62
C ALA A 188 24.82 -15.24 14.66
N ALA A 189 24.99 -14.23 13.81
CA ALA A 189 26.14 -14.07 12.94
C ALA A 189 27.39 -13.49 13.66
N GLY A 190 27.30 -13.17 14.94
CA GLY A 190 28.42 -12.63 15.73
C GLY A 190 28.84 -11.19 15.36
N VAL A 191 28.03 -10.46 14.59
CA VAL A 191 28.35 -9.12 14.05
C VAL A 191 27.40 -8.05 14.57
N ASP A 192 26.94 -8.19 15.82
CA ASP A 192 25.96 -7.29 16.43
C ASP A 192 26.56 -5.91 16.79
N ASN A 193 26.67 -5.04 15.78
CA ASN A 193 27.20 -3.68 15.89
C ASN A 193 26.14 -2.63 15.55
N PHE A 194 26.32 -1.40 16.04
CA PHE A 194 25.42 -0.27 15.72
C PHE A 194 25.27 -0.02 14.21
N ILE A 195 26.29 -0.36 13.41
CA ILE A 195 26.26 -0.25 11.94
C ILE A 195 25.57 -1.47 11.29
N MET A 196 25.78 -2.67 11.81
CA MET A 196 25.22 -3.88 11.21
C MET A 196 23.72 -4.04 11.50
N ARG A 197 23.25 -3.67 12.70
CA ARG A 197 21.83 -3.68 13.07
C ARG A 197 20.91 -3.01 12.03
N PRO A 198 21.14 -1.76 11.59
CA PRO A 198 20.31 -1.12 10.57
C PRO A 198 20.47 -1.76 9.19
N ILE A 199 21.66 -2.29 8.85
CA ILE A 199 21.87 -3.02 7.59
C ILE A 199 21.02 -4.29 7.54
N PHE A 200 21.07 -5.12 8.59
CA PHE A 200 20.25 -6.32 8.70
C PHE A 200 18.76 -5.98 8.75
N THR A 201 18.38 -4.90 9.45
CA THR A 201 16.98 -4.44 9.50
C THR A 201 16.50 -4.01 8.12
N PHE A 202 17.31 -3.25 7.39
CA PHE A 202 16.98 -2.80 6.03
C PHE A 202 16.91 -3.98 5.06
N ALA A 203 17.87 -4.91 5.13
CA ALA A 203 17.85 -6.13 4.32
C ALA A 203 16.60 -6.97 4.61
N LEU A 204 16.27 -7.20 5.88
CA LEU A 204 15.10 -7.99 6.25
C LEU A 204 13.79 -7.29 5.86
N TRP A 205 13.74 -5.96 5.98
CA TRP A 205 12.61 -5.17 5.48
C TRP A 205 12.46 -5.30 3.96
N LEU A 206 13.56 -5.22 3.22
CA LEU A 206 13.59 -5.26 1.76
C LEU A 206 13.22 -6.65 1.20
N LEU A 207 13.68 -7.73 1.86
CA LEU A 207 13.41 -9.11 1.43
C LEU A 207 12.07 -9.64 1.95
N VAL A 208 11.74 -9.36 3.20
CA VAL A 208 10.70 -10.09 3.95
C VAL A 208 9.56 -9.21 4.44
N GLY A 209 9.75 -7.88 4.47
CA GLY A 209 8.79 -6.95 5.07
C GLY A 209 7.39 -6.98 4.45
N GLY A 210 7.25 -7.45 3.21
CA GLY A 210 5.98 -7.61 2.52
C GLY A 210 5.46 -9.04 2.38
N ILE A 211 6.21 -10.06 2.81
CA ILE A 211 5.80 -11.46 2.69
C ILE A 211 4.73 -11.76 3.74
N LYS A 212 3.57 -12.23 3.27
CA LYS A 212 2.46 -12.67 4.10
C LYS A 212 2.22 -14.15 3.85
N ILE A 213 1.89 -14.86 4.92
CA ILE A 213 1.54 -16.28 4.86
C ILE A 213 0.13 -16.39 4.25
N PRO A 214 -0.08 -17.20 3.20
CA PRO A 214 -1.37 -17.37 2.55
C PRO A 214 -2.30 -18.29 3.36
N ALA A 215 -2.37 -18.08 4.68
CA ALA A 215 -3.25 -18.79 5.60
C ALA A 215 -4.20 -17.80 6.27
N ARG A 216 -5.48 -18.14 6.30
CA ARG A 216 -6.50 -17.28 6.90
C ARG A 216 -6.42 -17.41 8.42
N VAL A 217 -6.37 -16.28 9.12
CA VAL A 217 -6.27 -16.28 10.59
C VAL A 217 -7.66 -16.48 11.20
N ASP A 218 -7.77 -17.27 12.26
CA ASP A 218 -9.00 -17.45 13.06
C ASP A 218 -10.25 -17.85 12.25
N VAL A 219 -10.10 -18.79 11.30
CA VAL A 219 -11.23 -19.31 10.52
C VAL A 219 -11.81 -20.58 11.16
N PRO A 220 -13.11 -20.87 11.00
CA PRO A 220 -13.67 -22.11 11.52
C PRO A 220 -12.98 -23.34 10.92
N ILE A 221 -12.68 -24.31 11.78
CA ILE A 221 -12.08 -25.60 11.38
C ILE A 221 -13.07 -26.33 10.47
N PHE A 222 -12.59 -26.96 9.42
CA PHE A 222 -13.41 -27.80 8.55
C PHE A 222 -14.10 -28.91 9.38
N GLY A 223 -15.44 -29.00 9.29
CA GLY A 223 -16.24 -29.93 10.11
C GLY A 223 -16.79 -29.35 11.42
N SER A 224 -16.44 -28.09 11.78
CA SER A 224 -17.05 -27.37 12.91
C SER A 224 -18.41 -26.74 12.61
N ASN A 225 -18.95 -26.97 11.39
CA ASN A 225 -20.39 -26.96 11.21
C ASN A 225 -20.93 -28.14 12.02
N LEU A 226 -21.12 -27.89 13.31
CA LEU A 226 -22.27 -28.36 14.05
C LEU A 226 -23.51 -27.78 13.37
N GLU A 227 -23.75 -28.18 12.12
CA GLU A 227 -25.12 -28.43 11.71
C GLU A 227 -25.46 -29.70 12.49
N GLY A 228 -26.03 -29.50 13.68
CA GLY A 228 -26.71 -30.57 14.40
C GLY A 228 -27.88 -31.00 13.53
N THR A 229 -27.58 -31.80 12.52
CA THR A 229 -28.54 -32.74 11.96
C THR A 229 -28.24 -34.04 12.68
N ASP A 230 -28.63 -34.09 13.95
CA ASP A 230 -29.07 -35.35 14.52
C ASP A 230 -30.14 -35.89 13.56
N ALA A 231 -30.18 -37.20 13.35
CA ALA A 231 -31.15 -37.87 12.47
C ALA A 231 -32.61 -37.68 12.93
N ASP A 232 -32.82 -36.86 13.95
CA ASP A 232 -34.04 -36.64 14.70
C ASP A 232 -34.22 -35.13 15.05
N GLY A 233 -33.82 -34.22 14.16
CA GLY A 233 -34.46 -32.89 14.01
C GLY A 233 -34.44 -31.92 15.21
N GLU A 234 -33.65 -32.14 16.27
CA GLU A 234 -33.62 -31.25 17.44
C GLU A 234 -32.44 -30.27 17.38
N LYS A 235 -32.76 -28.96 17.42
CA LYS A 235 -31.77 -27.88 17.36
C LYS A 235 -31.06 -27.73 18.70
N VAL A 236 -29.91 -28.38 18.87
CA VAL A 236 -29.05 -28.14 20.04
C VAL A 236 -28.38 -26.77 19.88
N SER A 237 -28.80 -25.82 20.72
CA SER A 237 -28.26 -24.47 20.74
C SER A 237 -26.90 -24.46 21.41
N ARG A 238 -25.98 -23.59 20.96
CA ARG A 238 -24.61 -23.45 21.51
C ARG A 238 -24.55 -23.19 23.02
N HIS A 239 -25.68 -22.85 23.64
CA HIS A 239 -25.82 -22.69 25.09
C HIS A 239 -25.75 -24.00 25.88
N ASP A 240 -25.96 -25.15 25.25
CA ASP A 240 -26.09 -26.44 25.96
C ASP A 240 -24.79 -27.26 25.96
N LEU A 241 -23.87 -27.02 25.02
CA LEU A 241 -22.62 -27.79 24.92
C LEU A 241 -21.55 -27.39 25.95
N PHE A 242 -21.66 -26.20 26.53
CA PHE A 242 -20.71 -25.71 27.54
C PHE A 242 -21.46 -25.35 28.82
N PRO A 243 -21.69 -26.32 29.74
CA PRO A 243 -22.18 -25.98 31.07
C PRO A 243 -21.17 -25.03 31.70
N ARG A 244 -21.60 -23.77 31.84
CA ARG A 244 -20.87 -22.70 32.52
C ARG A 244 -20.39 -23.27 33.86
N LYS A 245 -19.08 -23.37 34.07
CA LYS A 245 -18.46 -23.75 35.35
C LYS A 245 -18.91 -22.80 36.47
N ARG A 246 -20.10 -23.03 37.03
CA ARG A 246 -20.69 -22.29 38.16
C ARG A 246 -21.49 -23.17 39.11
N GLN A 247 -21.43 -24.49 38.96
CA GLN A 247 -22.23 -25.42 39.76
C GLN A 247 -21.39 -26.50 40.48
N LEU A 248 -20.14 -26.18 40.86
CA LEU A 248 -19.29 -27.11 41.62
C LEU A 248 -19.06 -26.69 43.08
N THR A 249 -19.66 -25.59 43.55
CA THR A 249 -19.55 -25.12 44.95
C THR A 249 -20.75 -25.47 45.83
N ASP A 250 -21.91 -25.84 45.27
CA ASP A 250 -23.11 -26.13 46.07
C ASP A 250 -23.27 -27.60 46.47
N ARG A 251 -22.40 -28.51 46.00
CA ARG A 251 -22.42 -29.94 46.36
C ARG A 251 -21.46 -30.35 47.48
N LEU A 252 -21.02 -29.42 48.33
CA LEU A 252 -20.24 -29.74 49.54
C LEU A 252 -21.03 -29.58 50.85
N HIS A 253 -22.32 -29.21 50.80
CA HIS A 253 -23.13 -28.95 52.01
C HIS A 253 -24.22 -29.98 52.34
N THR A 254 -24.12 -31.21 51.81
CA THR A 254 -25.06 -32.28 52.18
C THR A 254 -24.34 -33.60 52.44
N LEU A 255 -23.64 -33.67 53.58
CA LEU A 255 -23.45 -34.93 54.30
C LEU A 255 -24.14 -34.79 55.67
N PRO A 256 -25.07 -35.69 56.03
CA PRO A 256 -25.65 -35.71 57.36
C PRO A 256 -24.58 -36.10 58.39
N ARG A 257 -24.67 -35.46 59.56
CA ARG A 257 -23.86 -35.68 60.77
C ARG A 257 -23.90 -37.12 61.25
#